data_AF-A0A7K4JR49-F1
#
_entry.id   AF-A0A7K4JR49-F1
#
_cell.length_a   1.000
_cell.length_b   1.000
_cell.length_c   1.000
_cell.angle_alpha   90.00
_cell.angle_beta   90.00
_cell.angle_gamma   90.00
#
_symmetry.space_group_name_H-M   'P 1'
#
loop_
_entity.id
_entity.type
_entity.pdbx_description
1 polymer ?
#
loop_
_entity_poly.entity_id
_entity_poly.type
_entity_poly.pdbx_seq_one_letter_code
_entity_poly.pdbx_strand_id
1 'polypeptide(L)'
;RTLRYVPESSQDKIISDENVFETLLKLFKALFINDFNRQAHVLTLIPEVKCKYLELLTAEQKRSEVNLCNHQTQRVFSPEEVLFNTHGFAIGRDQSSLVSAGTGVFVTKGFVPKGTVVSMYPGTVYRKHEPIFFQSLGNPFIFRCIDGILIDGNDKGLSRSVYR
;
A
#
# COMPACT_ATOMS: atom_id res chain seq x y z
N ARG A 1 -15.41 -25.98 17.07
CA ARG A 1 -14.63 -25.04 16.23
C ARG A 1 -14.52 -25.67 14.85
N THR A 2 -15.30 -25.21 13.86
CA THR A 2 -15.32 -25.81 12.52
C THR A 2 -14.12 -25.28 11.75
N LEU A 3 -13.06 -26.08 11.66
CA LEU A 3 -11.93 -25.76 10.78
C LEU A 3 -12.41 -25.96 9.34
N ARG A 4 -12.43 -24.89 8.55
CA ARG A 4 -12.71 -24.98 7.12
C ARG A 4 -11.57 -25.76 6.49
N TYR A 5 -11.86 -26.88 5.84
CA TYR A 5 -10.88 -27.57 5.01
C TYR A 5 -10.54 -26.68 3.81
N VAL A 6 -9.26 -26.36 3.63
CA VAL A 6 -8.74 -25.60 2.49
C VAL A 6 -7.78 -26.53 1.74
N PRO A 7 -8.13 -26.96 0.51
CA PRO A 7 -7.23 -27.75 -0.32
C PRO A 7 -5.87 -27.08 -0.48
N GLU A 8 -4.79 -27.86 -0.59
CA GLU A 8 -3.42 -27.33 -0.70
C GLU A 8 -3.27 -26.31 -1.85
N SER A 9 -3.90 -26.56 -3.00
CA SER A 9 -3.92 -25.64 -4.14
C SER A 9 -4.62 -24.30 -3.89
N SER A 10 -5.45 -24.24 -2.84
CA SER A 10 -6.22 -23.08 -2.40
C SER A 10 -5.68 -22.45 -1.11
N GLN A 11 -4.56 -22.95 -0.59
CA GLN A 11 -3.87 -22.32 0.53
C GLN A 11 -3.30 -20.96 0.10
N ASP A 12 -3.18 -20.07 1.08
CA ASP A 12 -2.57 -18.78 0.86
C ASP A 12 -1.14 -18.96 0.36
N LYS A 13 -0.82 -18.30 -0.74
CA LYS A 13 0.52 -18.31 -1.32
C LYS A 13 1.38 -17.37 -0.49
N ILE A 14 2.28 -17.95 0.30
CA ILE A 14 3.18 -17.19 1.16
C ILE A 14 4.21 -16.45 0.29
N ILE A 15 4.30 -15.14 0.47
CA ILE A 15 5.38 -14.30 -0.03
C ILE A 15 6.31 -14.04 1.15
N SER A 16 7.64 -14.09 0.94
CA SER A 16 8.58 -13.86 2.04
C SER A 16 8.55 -12.40 2.51
N ASP A 17 8.84 -12.19 3.79
CA ASP A 17 8.84 -10.86 4.40
C ASP A 17 9.87 -9.94 3.73
N GLU A 18 11.00 -10.47 3.26
CA GLU A 18 12.01 -9.72 2.53
C GLU A 18 11.46 -9.18 1.20
N ASN A 19 10.72 -10.00 0.45
CA ASN A 19 10.11 -9.57 -0.81
C ASN A 19 9.04 -8.51 -0.58
N VAL A 20 8.25 -8.64 0.49
CA VAL A 20 7.25 -7.64 0.89
C VAL A 20 7.95 -6.34 1.26
N PHE A 21 8.96 -6.42 2.13
CA PHE A 21 9.72 -5.28 2.62
C PHE A 21 10.39 -4.51 1.48
N GLU A 22 11.11 -5.19 0.59
CA GLU A 22 11.78 -4.55 -0.55
C GLU A 22 10.78 -3.90 -1.52
N THR A 23 9.65 -4.56 -1.78
CA THR A 23 8.61 -4.01 -2.66
C THR A 23 8.01 -2.72 -2.09
N LEU A 24 7.68 -2.74 -0.79
CA LEU A 24 7.12 -1.58 -0.08
C LEU A 24 8.15 -0.46 0.04
N LEU A 25 9.38 -0.78 0.43
CA LEU A 25 10.45 0.20 0.61
C LEU A 25 10.77 0.91 -0.71
N LYS A 26 10.84 0.17 -1.82
CA LYS A 26 11.06 0.75 -3.15
C LYS A 26 9.95 1.73 -3.53
N LEU A 27 8.68 1.34 -3.33
CA LEU A 27 7.53 2.19 -3.65
C LEU A 27 7.46 3.43 -2.75
N PHE A 28 7.62 3.28 -1.43
CA PHE A 28 7.55 4.41 -0.51
C PHE A 28 8.71 5.37 -0.71
N LYS A 29 9.91 4.90 -1.06
CA LYS A 29 11.01 5.77 -1.49
C LYS A 29 10.62 6.61 -2.70
N ALA A 30 10.08 5.98 -3.74
CA ALA A 30 9.66 6.68 -4.95
C ALA A 30 8.53 7.70 -4.69
N LEU A 31 7.51 7.33 -3.89
CA LEU A 31 6.43 8.24 -3.50
C LEU A 31 6.94 9.43 -2.68
N PHE A 32 7.88 9.19 -1.77
CA PHE A 32 8.44 10.23 -0.92
C PHE A 32 9.31 11.20 -1.70
N ILE A 33 10.16 10.69 -2.61
CA ILE A 33 11.01 11.52 -3.48
C ILE A 33 10.14 12.36 -4.43
N ASN A 34 9.10 11.77 -5.01
CA ASN A 34 8.19 12.45 -5.94
C ASN A 34 7.52 13.71 -5.35
N ASP A 35 7.24 13.74 -4.04
CA ASP A 35 6.64 14.89 -3.36
C ASP A 35 7.48 15.37 -2.16
N PHE A 36 8.81 15.29 -2.29
CA PHE A 36 9.73 15.53 -1.18
C PHE A 36 9.53 16.87 -0.50
N ASN A 37 9.34 17.96 -1.26
CA ASN A 37 9.20 19.31 -0.69
C ASN A 37 7.99 19.40 0.26
N ARG A 38 6.89 18.71 -0.05
CA ARG A 38 5.70 18.70 0.80
C ARG A 38 5.86 17.74 1.98
N GLN A 39 6.64 16.67 1.83
CA GLN A 39 6.79 15.61 2.84
C GLN A 39 8.02 15.77 3.74
N ALA A 40 8.96 16.65 3.40
CA ALA A 40 10.23 16.82 4.12
C ALA A 40 10.04 17.20 5.60
N HIS A 41 8.91 17.82 5.94
CA HIS A 41 8.59 18.17 7.32
C HIS A 41 8.48 16.93 8.23
N VAL A 42 8.03 15.78 7.72
CA VAL A 42 7.94 14.50 8.45
C VAL A 42 9.33 14.04 8.92
N LEU A 43 10.38 14.36 8.16
CA LEU A 43 11.75 13.98 8.47
C LEU A 43 12.51 15.05 9.28
N THR A 44 11.85 16.15 9.69
CA THR A 44 12.50 17.19 10.49
C THR A 44 13.01 16.66 11.83
N LEU A 45 12.31 15.68 12.39
CA LEU A 45 12.66 15.04 13.66
C LEU A 45 13.66 13.88 13.49
N ILE A 46 14.06 13.54 12.26
CA ILE A 46 14.97 12.42 11.97
C ILE A 46 16.01 12.84 10.91
N PRO A 47 17.03 13.64 11.32
CA PRO A 47 18.00 14.25 10.39
C PRO A 47 18.78 13.24 9.55
N GLU A 48 19.14 12.08 10.11
CA GLU A 48 19.90 11.04 9.41
C GLU A 48 19.13 10.47 8.22
N VAL A 49 17.82 10.30 8.39
CA VAL A 49 16.93 9.81 7.32
C VAL A 49 16.76 10.92 6.27
N LYS A 50 16.60 12.18 6.70
CA LYS A 50 16.51 13.32 5.78
C LYS A 50 17.72 13.40 4.85
N CYS A 51 18.95 13.25 5.37
CA CYS A 51 20.16 13.25 4.56
C CYS A 51 20.17 12.13 3.51
N LYS A 52 19.81 10.90 3.89
CA LYS A 52 19.72 9.77 2.95
C LYS A 52 18.76 10.04 1.78
N TYR A 53 17.60 10.63 2.06
CA TYR A 53 16.64 10.97 1.01
C TYR A 53 17.11 12.11 0.11
N LEU A 54 17.80 13.11 0.66
CA LEU A 54 18.41 14.19 -0.13
C LEU A 54 19.50 13.66 -1.08
N GLU A 55 20.31 12.71 -0.62
CA GLU A 55 21.31 12.03 -1.47
C GLU A 55 20.65 11.28 -2.63
N LEU A 56 19.57 10.54 -2.36
CA LEU A 56 18.80 9.82 -3.38
C LEU A 56 18.17 10.77 -4.41
N LEU A 57 17.60 11.89 -3.96
CA LEU A 57 17.08 12.95 -4.85
C LEU A 57 18.15 13.49 -5.79
N THR A 58 19.34 13.76 -5.26
CA THR A 58 20.47 14.29 -6.04
C THR A 58 20.95 13.26 -7.06
N ALA A 59 20.95 11.97 -6.71
CA ALA A 59 21.32 10.89 -7.61
C ALA A 59 20.31 10.69 -8.75
N GLU A 60 19.00 10.80 -8.46
CA GLU A 60 17.96 10.72 -9.48
C GLU A 60 17.99 11.91 -10.45
N GLN A 61 18.18 13.13 -9.95
CA GLN A 61 18.32 14.33 -10.79
C GLN A 61 19.50 14.23 -11.76
N LYS A 62 20.67 13.77 -11.29
CA LYS A 62 21.84 13.52 -12.15
C LYS A 62 21.58 12.48 -13.23
N ARG A 63 20.71 11.49 -12.96
CA ARG A 63 20.34 10.45 -13.93
C ARG A 63 19.36 10.97 -14.98
N SER A 64 18.53 11.95 -14.61
CA SER A 64 17.60 12.64 -15.51
C SER A 64 18.27 13.73 -16.35
N GLU A 65 19.29 14.43 -15.87
CA GLU A 65 20.02 15.48 -16.61
C GLU A 65 20.76 14.97 -17.86
N VAL A 66 21.05 13.67 -17.95
CA VAL A 66 21.63 13.07 -19.16
C VAL A 66 20.61 12.99 -20.32
N ASN A 67 19.31 13.20 -20.05
CA ASN A 67 18.25 13.17 -21.06
C ASN A 67 17.37 14.43 -20.97
N LEU A 68 17.61 15.36 -21.91
CA LEU A 68 16.89 16.62 -22.21
C LEU A 68 17.31 17.88 -21.45
N CYS A 69 18.00 18.76 -22.20
CA CYS A 69 17.85 20.20 -22.10
C CYS A 69 16.37 20.57 -22.33
N ASN A 70 15.66 20.95 -21.27
CA ASN A 70 14.60 21.95 -21.29
C ASN A 70 14.14 22.23 -19.87
N HIS A 71 14.00 23.52 -19.53
CA HIS A 71 13.41 24.02 -18.29
C HIS A 71 12.10 23.27 -17.96
N GLN A 72 12.14 22.33 -17.02
CA GLN A 72 10.93 21.67 -16.52
C GLN A 72 10.83 21.92 -15.01
N THR A 73 9.80 22.68 -14.64
CA THR A 73 9.17 22.63 -13.32
C THR A 73 9.10 21.16 -12.90
N GLN A 74 9.65 20.79 -11.74
CA GLN A 74 9.59 19.41 -11.23
C GLN A 74 8.14 18.92 -11.27
N ARG A 75 7.81 18.08 -12.24
CA ARG A 75 6.45 17.57 -12.42
C ARG A 75 6.23 16.48 -11.39
N VAL A 76 5.48 16.78 -10.35
CA VAL A 76 5.00 15.79 -9.37
C VAL A 76 4.06 14.84 -10.10
N PHE A 77 4.40 13.55 -10.14
CA PHE A 77 3.57 12.50 -10.72
C PHE A 77 2.42 12.12 -9.77
N SER A 78 1.32 11.60 -10.31
CA SER A 78 0.25 11.04 -9.48
C SER A 78 0.72 9.77 -8.77
N PRO A 79 0.13 9.36 -7.63
CA PRO A 79 0.51 8.12 -6.94
C PRO A 79 0.41 6.87 -7.84
N GLU A 80 -0.58 6.83 -8.74
CA GLU A 80 -0.77 5.75 -9.71
C GLU A 80 0.37 5.72 -10.74
N GLU A 81 0.82 6.90 -11.21
CA GLU A 81 1.96 7.02 -12.12
C GLU A 81 3.27 6.59 -11.43
N VAL A 82 3.48 6.99 -10.17
CA VAL A 82 4.64 6.55 -9.38
C VAL A 82 4.65 5.04 -9.20
N LEU A 83 3.51 4.44 -8.87
CA LEU A 83 3.38 2.99 -8.74
C LEU A 83 3.71 2.28 -10.07
N PHE A 84 3.15 2.79 -11.18
CA PHE A 84 3.44 2.26 -12.51
C PHE A 84 4.91 2.36 -12.89
N ASN A 85 5.54 3.51 -12.66
CA ASN A 85 6.95 3.70 -12.97
C ASN A 85 7.87 2.85 -12.08
N THR A 86 7.44 2.53 -10.85
CA THR A 86 8.25 1.77 -9.88
C THR A 86 8.15 0.26 -10.07
N HIS A 87 6.93 -0.24 -10.32
CA HIS A 87 6.59 -1.67 -10.30
C HIS A 87 5.96 -2.19 -11.61
N GLY A 88 5.76 -1.34 -12.61
CA GLY A 88 5.26 -1.73 -13.93
C GLY A 88 3.75 -1.92 -14.02
N PHE A 89 3.00 -1.61 -12.96
CA PHE A 89 1.54 -1.65 -12.94
C PHE A 89 0.95 -0.51 -12.11
N ALA A 90 -0.30 -0.14 -12.38
CA ALA A 90 -1.09 0.74 -11.51
C ALA A 90 -2.39 0.04 -11.10
N ILE A 91 -2.89 0.38 -9.91
CA ILE A 91 -4.19 -0.09 -9.42
C ILE A 91 -5.13 1.09 -9.19
N GLY A 92 -6.42 0.84 -9.33
CA GLY A 92 -7.49 1.82 -9.11
C GLY A 92 -8.77 1.15 -8.66
N ARG A 93 -9.69 1.95 -8.10
CA ARG A 93 -11.03 1.50 -7.74
C ARG A 93 -11.96 1.63 -8.94
N ASP A 94 -12.77 0.62 -9.19
CA ASP A 94 -13.77 0.64 -10.26
C ASP A 94 -14.99 -0.21 -9.89
N GLN A 95 -16.08 -0.08 -10.65
CA GLN A 95 -17.28 -0.89 -10.49
C GLN A 95 -16.94 -2.38 -10.64
N SER A 96 -17.41 -3.20 -9.68
CA SER A 96 -17.17 -4.63 -9.73
C SER A 96 -17.79 -5.25 -10.97
N SER A 97 -17.09 -6.20 -11.59
CA SER A 97 -17.60 -7.02 -12.69
C SER A 97 -18.67 -8.02 -12.24
N LEU A 98 -18.83 -8.22 -10.93
CA LEU A 98 -19.87 -9.05 -10.34
C LEU A 98 -21.12 -8.23 -10.03
N VAL A 99 -22.28 -8.79 -10.37
CA VAL A 99 -23.59 -8.18 -10.08
C VAL A 99 -23.76 -7.96 -8.58
N SER A 100 -24.19 -6.77 -8.19
CA SER A 100 -24.44 -6.37 -6.79
C SER A 100 -23.22 -6.43 -5.85
N ALA A 101 -22.00 -6.46 -6.36
CA ALA A 101 -20.78 -6.54 -5.54
C ALA A 101 -20.12 -5.17 -5.23
N GLY A 102 -20.75 -4.06 -5.61
CA GLY A 102 -20.24 -2.71 -5.34
C GLY A 102 -18.95 -2.39 -6.10
N THR A 103 -17.94 -1.85 -5.40
CA THR A 103 -16.68 -1.38 -5.98
C THR A 103 -15.54 -2.36 -5.70
N GLY A 104 -14.75 -2.69 -6.72
CA GLY A 104 -13.54 -3.51 -6.62
C GLY A 104 -12.25 -2.70 -6.79
N VAL A 105 -11.12 -3.41 -6.75
CA VAL A 105 -9.79 -2.88 -7.08
C VAL A 105 -9.29 -3.61 -8.33
N PHE A 106 -8.85 -2.85 -9.32
CA PHE A 106 -8.46 -3.34 -10.64
C PHE A 106 -7.06 -2.87 -10.99
N VAL A 107 -6.35 -3.67 -11.79
CA VAL A 107 -5.15 -3.22 -12.49
C VAL A 107 -5.59 -2.30 -13.62
N THR A 108 -5.27 -1.02 -13.52
CA THR A 108 -5.69 0.01 -14.49
C THR A 108 -4.66 0.23 -15.59
N LYS A 109 -3.39 -0.12 -15.32
CA LYS A 109 -2.29 -0.01 -16.28
C LYS A 109 -1.25 -1.09 -16.01
N GLY A 110 -0.59 -1.58 -17.07
CA GLY A 110 0.51 -2.52 -16.96
C GLY A 110 0.09 -3.94 -16.63
N PHE A 111 1.00 -4.71 -16.04
CA PHE A 111 0.79 -6.13 -15.73
C PHE A 111 1.42 -6.49 -14.38
N VAL A 112 0.78 -7.39 -13.65
CA VAL A 112 1.23 -7.89 -12.34
C VAL A 112 1.75 -9.32 -12.49
N PRO A 113 3.07 -9.56 -12.40
CA PRO A 113 3.62 -10.91 -12.40
C PRO A 113 3.16 -11.73 -11.19
N LYS A 114 3.10 -13.06 -11.35
CA LYS A 114 2.82 -13.98 -10.24
C LYS A 114 3.83 -13.77 -9.10
N GLY A 115 3.34 -13.67 -7.86
CA GLY A 115 4.17 -13.47 -6.67
C GLY A 115 4.48 -12.01 -6.34
N THR A 116 3.92 -11.06 -7.09
CA THR A 116 4.08 -9.63 -6.82
C THR A 116 3.12 -9.16 -5.73
N VAL A 117 3.61 -8.33 -4.80
CA VAL A 117 2.77 -7.64 -3.82
C VAL A 117 2.02 -6.50 -4.52
N VAL A 118 0.68 -6.54 -4.45
CA VAL A 118 -0.19 -5.58 -5.17
C VAL A 118 -0.82 -4.55 -4.24
N SER A 119 -1.38 -5.01 -3.12
CA SER A 119 -2.13 -4.17 -2.19
C SER A 119 -1.98 -4.71 -0.78
N MET A 120 -2.13 -3.81 0.19
CA MET A 120 -2.27 -4.16 1.60
C MET A 120 -3.74 -4.03 2.00
N TYR A 121 -4.14 -4.71 3.06
CA TYR A 121 -5.44 -4.51 3.71
C TYR A 121 -5.20 -3.73 5.01
N PRO A 122 -5.06 -2.38 4.96
CA PRO A 122 -4.82 -1.59 6.16
C PRO A 122 -6.07 -1.57 7.03
N GLY A 123 -5.89 -1.63 8.34
CA GLY A 123 -7.00 -1.66 9.29
C GLY A 123 -6.54 -1.78 10.74
N THR A 124 -7.46 -1.56 11.68
CA THR A 124 -7.15 -1.65 13.10
C THR A 124 -6.91 -3.11 13.42
N VAL A 125 -5.76 -3.40 14.04
CA VAL A 125 -5.36 -4.76 14.37
C VAL A 125 -5.87 -5.09 15.77
N TYR A 126 -6.79 -6.05 15.86
CA TYR A 126 -7.26 -6.61 17.12
C TYR A 126 -6.62 -7.98 17.34
N ARG A 127 -5.99 -8.15 18.51
CA ARG A 127 -5.51 -9.45 18.97
C ARG A 127 -6.68 -10.32 19.43
N LYS A 128 -6.43 -11.63 19.52
CA LYS A 128 -7.45 -12.67 19.80
C LYS A 128 -8.41 -12.39 20.99
N HIS A 129 -7.97 -11.64 21.99
CA HIS A 129 -8.75 -11.36 23.20
C HIS A 129 -9.15 -9.89 23.33
N GLU A 130 -8.86 -9.06 22.33
CA GLU A 130 -9.26 -7.66 22.34
C GLU A 130 -10.74 -7.52 21.96
N PRO A 131 -11.49 -6.63 22.64
CA PRO A 131 -12.91 -6.48 22.39
C PRO A 131 -13.17 -5.79 21.04
N ILE A 132 -14.02 -6.40 20.22
CA ILE A 132 -14.44 -5.88 18.90
C ILE A 132 -15.97 -5.80 18.74
N PHE A 133 -16.74 -6.12 19.79
CA PHE A 133 -18.18 -6.39 19.66
C PHE A 133 -18.92 -5.31 18.87
N PHE A 134 -18.84 -4.05 19.29
CA PHE A 134 -19.55 -2.95 18.63
C PHE A 134 -19.03 -2.64 17.22
N GLN A 135 -17.72 -2.72 17.00
CA GLN A 135 -17.08 -2.50 15.70
C GLN A 135 -17.40 -3.61 14.70
N SER A 136 -17.77 -4.80 15.18
CA SER A 136 -18.09 -5.96 14.34
C SER A 136 -19.53 -6.05 13.88
N LEU A 137 -20.45 -5.32 14.50
CA LEU A 137 -21.88 -5.39 14.15
C LEU A 137 -22.12 -4.84 12.75
N GLY A 138 -22.46 -5.72 11.81
CA GLY A 138 -22.76 -5.35 10.42
C GLY A 138 -21.56 -4.80 9.65
N ASN A 139 -20.33 -5.04 10.09
CA ASN A 139 -19.12 -4.55 9.45
C ASN A 139 -18.54 -5.58 8.47
N PRO A 140 -18.71 -5.41 7.14
CA PRO A 140 -18.17 -6.33 6.16
C PRO A 140 -16.66 -6.16 5.92
N PHE A 141 -16.02 -5.16 6.53
CA PHE A 141 -14.60 -4.84 6.34
C PHE A 141 -13.70 -5.44 7.43
N ILE A 142 -14.20 -6.43 8.20
CA ILE A 142 -13.38 -7.19 9.13
C ILE A 142 -12.77 -8.39 8.41
N PHE A 143 -11.46 -8.35 8.25
CA PHE A 143 -10.67 -9.48 7.77
C PHE A 143 -10.17 -10.31 8.97
N ARG A 144 -10.41 -11.63 8.94
CA ARG A 144 -9.97 -12.56 9.99
C ARG A 144 -8.78 -13.37 9.50
N CYS A 145 -7.64 -13.18 10.14
CA CYS A 145 -6.44 -13.97 9.92
C CYS A 145 -6.55 -15.36 10.56
N ILE A 146 -5.77 -16.32 10.05
CA ILE A 146 -5.79 -17.72 10.51
C ILE A 146 -5.31 -17.90 11.95
N ASP A 147 -4.42 -17.01 12.41
CA ASP A 147 -3.91 -16.94 13.79
C ASP A 147 -4.92 -16.34 14.79
N GLY A 148 -6.07 -15.84 14.30
CA GLY A 148 -7.11 -15.21 15.10
C GLY A 148 -6.93 -13.71 15.29
N ILE A 149 -5.98 -13.07 14.59
CA ILE A 149 -5.93 -11.62 14.44
C ILE A 149 -7.12 -11.15 13.59
N LEU A 150 -7.69 -10.01 13.95
CA LEU A 150 -8.72 -9.34 13.16
C LEU A 150 -8.18 -8.00 12.67
N ILE A 151 -8.43 -7.67 11.41
CA ILE A 151 -8.07 -6.40 10.80
C ILE A 151 -9.38 -5.71 10.39
N ASP A 152 -9.68 -4.58 11.01
CA ASP A 152 -10.86 -3.77 10.67
C ASP A 152 -10.47 -2.65 9.70
N GLY A 153 -10.78 -2.85 8.42
CA GLY A 153 -10.52 -1.90 7.35
C GLY A 153 -11.62 -0.84 7.16
N ASN A 154 -12.61 -0.78 8.05
CA ASN A 154 -13.70 0.19 7.92
C ASN A 154 -13.22 1.60 8.28
N ASP A 155 -13.31 2.51 7.30
CA ASP A 155 -12.88 3.90 7.41
C ASP A 155 -13.98 4.82 7.96
N LYS A 156 -15.08 4.28 8.50
CA LYS A 156 -16.24 5.03 9.01
C LYS A 156 -16.56 4.73 10.47
N GLY A 157 -17.33 5.61 11.11
CA GLY A 157 -17.93 5.38 12.42
C GLY A 157 -16.94 5.07 13.54
N LEU A 158 -17.30 4.10 14.39
CA LEU A 158 -16.47 3.67 15.53
C LEU A 158 -15.12 3.10 15.09
N SER A 159 -15.06 2.37 13.97
CA SER A 159 -13.83 1.82 13.41
C SER A 159 -12.81 2.91 13.08
N ARG A 160 -13.26 4.02 12.49
CA ARG A 160 -12.39 5.18 12.21
C ARG A 160 -11.86 5.85 13.49
N SER A 161 -12.63 5.83 14.58
CA SER A 161 -12.27 6.56 15.80
C SER A 161 -11.04 5.99 16.51
N VAL A 162 -10.65 4.75 16.25
CA VAL A 162 -9.49 4.10 16.88
C VAL A 162 -8.17 4.73 16.40
N TYR A 163 -8.18 5.39 15.24
CA TYR A 163 -7.00 6.00 14.61
C TYR A 163 -6.72 7.47 14.98
N ARG A 164 -7.47 8.04 15.93
CA ARG A 164 -7.33 9.45 16.32
C ARG A 164 -6.21 9.70 17.31
#